data_AF-A0A0G1W3H5-F1
#
_entry.id   AF-A0A0G1W3H5-F1
#
_cell.length_a   1.000
_cell.length_b   1.000
_cell.length_c   1.000
_cell.angle_alpha   90.00
_cell.angle_beta   90.00
_cell.angle_gamma   90.00
#
_symmetry.space_group_name_H-M   'P 1'
#
loop_
_entity.id
_entity.type
_entity.pdbx_description
1 polymer ?
#
loop_
_entity_poly.entity_id
_entity_poly.type
_entity_poly.pdbx_seq_one_letter_code
_entity_poly.pdbx_strand_id
1 'polypeptide(L)'
;MAETKTTIIEFLDLSEPIRTWLASSEIVYVIVDINRKLNFKGEKMRVIPTLVLRLVLNDLPPENFVSELGDKLGLSFSAAKILAQEIEERVLRPIEVPLRNEIGIDIK
;
A
#
# COMPACT_ATOMS: atom_id res chain seq x y z
N MET A 1 -18.36 -21.37 -10.63
CA MET A 1 -17.85 -20.10 -10.07
C MET A 1 -16.37 -20.09 -10.38
N ALA A 2 -15.90 -19.15 -11.21
CA ALA A 2 -14.48 -19.06 -11.51
C ALA A 2 -13.76 -18.51 -10.28
N GLU A 3 -12.97 -19.33 -9.61
CA GLU A 3 -11.96 -18.84 -8.68
C GLU A 3 -10.96 -18.04 -9.52
N THR A 4 -11.07 -16.72 -9.49
CA THR A 4 -10.02 -15.86 -10.02
C THR A 4 -8.79 -16.13 -9.19
N LYS A 5 -7.88 -16.98 -9.68
CA LYS A 5 -6.53 -17.09 -9.11
C LYS A 5 -5.89 -15.73 -9.30
N THR A 6 -5.90 -14.90 -8.26
CA THR A 6 -5.06 -13.71 -8.21
C THR A 6 -3.62 -14.21 -8.19
N THR A 7 -2.90 -13.99 -9.29
CA THR A 7 -1.49 -14.33 -9.36
C THR A 7 -0.73 -13.29 -8.55
N ILE A 8 -0.16 -13.71 -7.42
CA ILE A 8 0.77 -12.90 -6.65
C ILE A 8 1.98 -12.61 -7.54
N ILE A 9 2.34 -11.33 -7.63
CA ILE A 9 3.47 -10.86 -8.44
C ILE A 9 4.72 -10.91 -7.55
N GLU A 10 5.82 -11.46 -8.07
CA GLU A 10 7.11 -11.39 -7.38
C GLU A 10 7.68 -9.97 -7.47
N PHE A 11 8.35 -9.49 -6.42
CA PHE A 11 8.90 -8.12 -6.42
C PHE A 11 9.82 -7.85 -7.61
N LEU A 12 10.59 -8.87 -8.02
CA LEU A 12 11.51 -8.77 -9.16
C LEU A 12 10.79 -8.71 -10.51
N ASP A 13 9.52 -9.11 -10.59
CA ASP A 13 8.73 -9.09 -11.82
C ASP A 13 7.97 -7.77 -12.01
N LEU A 14 7.92 -6.92 -10.97
CA LEU A 14 7.40 -5.54 -11.08
C LEU A 14 8.21 -4.74 -12.10
N SER A 15 7.60 -3.73 -12.71
CA SER A 15 8.34 -2.82 -13.57
C SER A 15 9.36 -1.99 -12.81
N GLU A 16 10.38 -1.54 -13.53
CA GLU A 16 11.45 -0.73 -12.98
C GLU A 16 10.96 0.55 -12.27
N PRO A 17 9.99 1.32 -12.79
CA PRO A 17 9.45 2.48 -12.07
C PRO A 17 8.87 2.12 -10.71
N ILE A 18 8.09 1.03 -10.63
CA ILE A 18 7.47 0.58 -9.38
C ILE A 18 8.54 0.11 -8.40
N ARG A 19 9.47 -0.76 -8.83
CA ARG A 19 10.56 -1.25 -7.96
C ARG A 19 11.42 -0.10 -7.44
N THR A 20 11.78 0.85 -8.31
CA THR A 20 12.62 1.99 -7.95
C THR A 20 11.94 2.87 -6.93
N TRP A 21 10.64 3.15 -7.11
CA TRP A 21 9.87 3.90 -6.13
C TRP A 21 9.77 3.18 -4.78
N LEU A 22 9.42 1.89 -4.77
CA LEU A 22 9.30 1.09 -3.54
C LEU A 22 10.63 0.94 -2.79
N ALA A 23 11.76 0.98 -3.50
CA ALA A 23 13.11 0.94 -2.94
C ALA A 23 13.67 2.33 -2.60
N SER A 24 12.95 3.42 -2.88
CA SER A 24 13.46 4.78 -2.72
C SER A 24 13.57 5.20 -1.24
N SER A 25 14.47 6.15 -0.96
CA SER A 25 14.49 6.81 0.36
C SER A 25 13.26 7.71 0.57
N GLU A 26 12.63 8.18 -0.51
CA GLU A 26 11.47 9.05 -0.48
C GLU A 26 10.25 8.34 0.11
N ILE A 27 9.91 7.14 -0.37
CA ILE A 27 8.79 6.35 0.20
C ILE A 27 9.03 6.03 1.68
N VAL A 28 10.28 5.73 2.05
CA VAL A 28 10.66 5.50 3.46
C VAL A 28 10.38 6.75 4.29
N TYR A 29 10.75 7.94 3.79
CA TYR A 29 10.52 9.20 4.49
C TYR A 29 9.03 9.51 4.65
N VAL A 30 8.23 9.29 3.59
CA VAL A 30 6.77 9.46 3.62
C VAL A 30 6.14 8.53 4.65
N ILE A 31 6.48 7.24 4.65
CA ILE A 31 5.94 6.25 5.59
C ILE A 31 6.35 6.56 7.04
N VAL A 32 7.59 7.02 7.26
CA VAL A 32 8.05 7.44 8.59
C VAL A 32 7.28 8.68 9.07
N ASP A 33 7.04 9.66 8.20
CA ASP A 33 6.24 10.85 8.51
C ASP A 33 4.79 10.50 8.90
N ILE A 34 4.14 9.63 8.11
CA ILE A 34 2.77 9.15 8.42
C ILE A 34 2.73 8.44 9.77
N ASN A 35 3.66 7.50 10.01
CA ASN A 35 3.74 6.78 11.29
C ASN A 35 3.97 7.72 12.47
N ARG A 36 4.82 8.76 12.30
CA ARG A 36 5.07 9.76 13.35
C ARG A 36 3.84 10.58 13.68
N LYS A 37 3.10 11.06 12.67
CA LYS A 37 1.85 11.81 12.85
C LYS A 37 0.81 11.04 13.68
N LEU A 38 0.73 9.72 13.45
CA LEU A 38 -0.19 8.82 14.14
C LEU A 38 0.40 8.21 15.42
N ASN A 39 1.63 8.60 15.80
CA ASN A 39 2.36 8.10 16.96
C ASN A 39 2.48 6.56 16.99
N PHE A 40 2.55 5.92 15.82
CA PHE A 40 2.81 4.49 15.69
C PHE A 40 4.28 4.19 15.99
N LYS A 41 4.51 3.16 16.81
CA LYS A 41 5.83 2.76 17.31
C LYS A 41 6.01 1.25 17.22
N GLY A 42 7.26 0.81 17.21
CA GLY A 42 7.61 -0.60 17.18
C GLY A 42 6.98 -1.33 16.00
N GLU A 43 6.34 -2.47 16.25
CA GLU A 43 5.74 -3.30 15.21
C GLU A 43 4.66 -2.58 14.39
N LYS A 44 3.94 -1.60 14.98
CA LYS A 44 2.93 -0.83 14.22
C LYS A 44 3.54 -0.03 13.06
N MET A 45 4.81 0.37 13.16
CA MET A 45 5.48 1.10 12.07
C MET A 45 5.63 0.26 10.80
N ARG A 46 5.63 -1.07 10.93
CA ARG A 46 5.78 -2.00 9.81
C ARG A 46 4.47 -2.27 9.07
N VAL A 47 3.33 -1.90 9.64
CA VAL A 47 2.01 -2.23 9.08
C VAL A 47 1.81 -1.55 7.73
N ILE A 48 1.99 -0.23 7.66
CA ILE A 48 1.83 0.55 6.42
C ILE A 48 2.73 0.03 5.29
N PRO A 49 4.07 -0.08 5.45
CA PRO A 49 4.92 -0.56 4.37
C PRO A 49 4.58 -1.99 3.95
N THR A 50 4.19 -2.86 4.89
CA THR A 50 3.79 -4.23 4.58
C THR A 50 2.52 -4.26 3.75
N LEU A 51 1.49 -3.51 4.13
CA LEU A 51 0.22 -3.49 3.40
C LEU A 51 0.36 -2.85 2.02
N VAL A 52 1.18 -1.79 1.89
CA VAL A 52 1.50 -1.19 0.58
C VAL A 52 2.19 -2.22 -0.32
N LEU A 53 3.18 -2.95 0.19
CA LEU A 53 3.86 -3.98 -0.59
C LEU A 53 2.87 -5.08 -1.01
N ARG A 54 2.06 -5.61 -0.08
CA ARG A 54 1.04 -6.63 -0.40
C ARG A 54 0.04 -6.15 -1.45
N LEU A 55 -0.36 -4.88 -1.38
CA LEU A 55 -1.25 -4.27 -2.38
C LEU A 55 -0.59 -4.26 -3.77
N VAL A 56 0.65 -3.79 -3.87
CA VAL A 56 1.37 -3.70 -5.15
C VAL A 56 1.71 -5.08 -5.73
N LEU A 57 1.97 -6.08 -4.88
CA LEU A 57 2.22 -7.47 -5.29
C LEU A 57 0.93 -8.25 -5.58
N ASN A 58 -0.24 -7.60 -5.50
CA ASN A 58 -1.55 -8.23 -5.68
C ASN A 58 -1.87 -9.35 -4.67
N ASP A 59 -1.15 -9.38 -3.54
CA ASP A 59 -1.40 -10.27 -2.39
C ASP A 59 -2.49 -9.71 -1.45
N LEU A 60 -2.81 -8.42 -1.59
CA LEU A 60 -3.90 -7.75 -0.91
C LEU A 60 -4.80 -7.07 -1.94
N PRO A 61 -6.05 -7.53 -2.11
CA PRO A 61 -7.02 -6.84 -2.95
C PRO A 61 -7.27 -5.39 -2.47
N PRO A 62 -7.33 -4.40 -3.37
CA PRO A 62 -7.54 -2.99 -3.01
C PRO A 62 -8.77 -2.75 -2.12
N GLU A 63 -9.87 -3.47 -2.36
CA GLU A 63 -11.11 -3.37 -1.59
C GLU A 63 -10.93 -3.74 -0.11
N ASN A 64 -9.93 -4.55 0.21
CA ASN A 64 -9.63 -5.00 1.57
C ASN A 64 -8.63 -4.10 2.29
N PHE A 65 -7.96 -3.18 1.57
CA PHE A 65 -6.86 -2.37 2.11
C PHE A 65 -7.27 -1.54 3.33
N VAL A 66 -8.43 -0.88 3.27
CA VAL A 66 -8.96 -0.06 4.37
C VAL A 66 -9.28 -0.91 5.60
N SER A 67 -9.87 -2.09 5.40
CA SER A 67 -10.20 -2.99 6.52
C SER A 67 -8.93 -3.50 7.21
N GLU A 68 -7.95 -3.96 6.43
CA GLU A 68 -6.67 -4.46 6.95
C GLU A 68 -5.87 -3.37 7.69
N LEU A 69 -5.91 -2.12 7.21
CA LEU A 69 -5.36 -0.98 7.94
C LEU A 69 -6.06 -0.80 9.30
N GLY A 70 -7.39 -0.82 9.31
CA GLY A 70 -8.21 -0.70 10.51
C GLY A 70 -7.87 -1.77 11.54
N ASP A 71 -7.90 -3.03 11.12
CA ASP A 71 -7.70 -4.19 11.97
C ASP A 71 -6.28 -4.23 12.54
N LYS A 72 -5.24 -4.04 11.72
CA LYS A 72 -3.86 -4.15 12.16
C LYS A 72 -3.40 -2.96 13.02
N LEU A 73 -3.96 -1.78 12.81
CA LEU A 73 -3.58 -0.57 13.57
C LEU A 73 -4.50 -0.32 14.77
N GLY A 74 -5.66 -0.98 14.84
CA GLY A 74 -6.70 -0.74 15.83
C GLY A 74 -7.41 0.59 15.61
N LEU A 75 -7.66 0.95 14.34
CA LEU A 75 -8.33 2.18 13.94
C LEU A 75 -9.81 1.91 13.66
N SER A 76 -10.65 2.92 13.89
CA SER A 76 -12.02 2.89 13.36
C SER A 76 -12.00 2.91 11.83
N PHE A 77 -13.05 2.40 11.18
CA PHE A 77 -13.16 2.42 9.72
C PHE A 77 -12.95 3.81 9.12
N SER A 78 -13.54 4.85 9.72
CA SER A 78 -13.36 6.24 9.27
C SER A 78 -11.91 6.71 9.37
N ALA A 79 -11.20 6.38 10.46
CA ALA A 79 -9.79 6.74 10.62
C ALA A 79 -8.90 5.94 9.66
N ALA A 80 -9.19 4.65 9.45
CA ALA A 80 -8.50 3.82 8.48
C ALA A 80 -8.70 4.33 7.04
N LYS A 81 -9.90 4.82 6.69
CA LYS A 81 -10.20 5.41 5.39
C LYS A 81 -9.41 6.70 5.14
N ILE A 82 -9.33 7.59 6.14
CA ILE A 82 -8.53 8.82 6.05
C ILE A 82 -7.04 8.47 5.85
N LEU A 83 -6.54 7.49 6.60
CA LEU A 83 -5.16 7.02 6.44
C LEU A 83 -4.92 6.38 5.06
N ALA A 84 -5.86 5.57 4.57
CA ALA A 84 -5.77 4.97 3.25
C ALA A 84 -5.67 6.04 2.16
N GLN A 85 -6.47 7.11 2.26
CA GLN A 85 -6.39 8.23 1.34
C GLN A 85 -5.02 8.95 1.41
N GLU A 86 -4.48 9.19 2.61
CA GLU A 86 -3.14 9.79 2.74
C GLU A 86 -2.04 8.89 2.13
N ILE A 87 -2.14 7.57 2.32
CA ILE A 87 -1.22 6.60 1.70
C ILE A 87 -1.37 6.63 0.18
N GLU A 88 -2.59 6.60 -0.34
CA GLU A 88 -2.85 6.71 -1.76
C GLU A 88 -2.20 7.97 -2.35
N GLU A 89 -2.45 9.14 -1.76
CA GLU A 89 -1.99 10.42 -2.30
C GLU A 89 -0.48 10.58 -2.27
N ARG A 90 0.18 10.05 -1.24
CA ARG A 90 1.60 10.29 -0.98
C ARG A 90 2.51 9.12 -1.33
N VAL A 91 1.97 7.90 -1.36
CA VAL A 91 2.74 6.68 -1.60
C VAL A 91 2.38 6.04 -2.94
N LEU A 92 1.09 5.98 -3.30
CA LEU A 92 0.68 5.26 -4.52
C LEU A 92 0.59 6.18 -5.75
N ARG A 93 0.15 7.43 -5.58
CA ARG A 93 0.01 8.41 -6.67
C ARG A 93 1.28 8.63 -7.49
N PRO A 94 2.50 8.68 -6.92
CA PRO A 94 3.73 8.80 -7.70
C PRO A 94 3.96 7.66 -8.72
N ILE A 95 3.35 6.50 -8.48
CA ILE A 95 3.40 5.33 -9.37
C ILE A 95 2.02 4.90 -9.87
N GLU A 96 1.03 5.80 -9.89
CA GLU A 96 -0.33 5.48 -10.30
C GLU A 96 -0.41 4.97 -11.75
N VAL A 97 0.30 5.64 -12.66
CA VAL A 97 0.30 5.28 -14.09
C VAL A 97 0.81 3.85 -14.31
N PRO A 98 2.00 3.44 -13.81
CA PRO A 98 2.45 2.07 -13.97
C PRO A 98 1.58 1.06 -13.18
N LEU A 99 1.08 1.40 -11.99
CA LEU A 99 0.17 0.51 -11.23
C LEU A 99 -1.11 0.19 -12.01
N ARG A 100 -1.73 1.21 -12.63
CA ARG A 100 -2.94 1.07 -13.43
C ARG A 100 -2.70 0.29 -14.72
N ASN A 101 -1.62 0.60 -15.43
CA ASN A 101 -1.38 0.08 -16.77
C ASN A 101 -0.78 -1.33 -16.78
N GLU A 102 -0.04 -1.71 -15.74
CA GLU A 102 0.77 -2.94 -15.74
C GLU A 102 0.26 -3.98 -14.74
N ILE A 103 -0.35 -3.53 -13.65
CA ILE A 103 -0.81 -4.40 -12.56
C ILE A 103 -2.34 -4.37 -12.41
N GLY A 104 -3.02 -3.43 -13.07
CA GLY A 104 -4.48 -3.32 -13.03
C GLY A 104 -5.01 -2.79 -11.70
N ILE A 105 -4.16 -2.14 -10.89
CA ILE A 105 -4.57 -1.49 -9.64
C ILE A 105 -5.08 -0.09 -9.97
N ASP A 106 -6.40 0.12 -9.83
CA ASP A 106 -7.03 1.43 -9.96
C ASP A 106 -7.11 2.08 -8.57
N ILE A 107 -6.35 3.15 -8.40
CA ILE A 107 -6.32 3.98 -7.20
C ILE A 107 -7.42 5.04 -7.40
N LYS A 108 -8.50 4.98 -6.61
CA LYS A 108 -9.70 5.83 -6.76
C LYS A 108 -10.28 6.23 -5.41
#